data_AF-A0A967I1D4-F1
#
_entry.id   AF-A0A967I1D4-F1
#
_cell.length_a   1.000
_cell.length_b   1.000
_cell.length_c   1.000
_cell.angle_alpha   90.00
_cell.angle_beta   90.00
_cell.angle_gamma   90.00
#
_symmetry.space_group_name_H-M   'P 1'
#
loop_
_entity.id
_entity.type
_entity.pdbx_description
1 polymer ?
#
loop_
_entity_poly.entity_id
_entity_poly.type
_entity_poly.pdbx_seq_one_letter_code
_entity_poly.pdbx_strand_id
1 'polypeptide(L)' 'MNKIDELKLAYRRTFNTDDGEQVLSDLKKRFAFETTTFSGDPYQSAFNEGQRAAVLLIVRMLSEEKEIK' A
#
# COMPACT_ATOMS: atom_id res chain seq x y z
N MET A 1 -7.66 -21.10 -8.16
CA MET A 1 -7.39 -19.85 -7.43
C MET A 1 -8.45 -18.84 -7.84
N ASN A 2 -8.95 -17.97 -6.95
CA ASN A 2 -9.86 -16.91 -7.40
C ASN A 2 -9.04 -15.73 -7.98
N LYS A 3 -9.70 -14.79 -8.67
CA LYS A 3 -9.05 -13.64 -9.31
C LYS A 3 -8.27 -12.76 -8.32
N ILE A 4 -8.72 -12.65 -7.08
CA ILE A 4 -8.05 -11.87 -6.03
C ILE A 4 -6.77 -12.58 -5.56
N ASP A 5 -6.78 -13.89 -5.44
CA ASP A 5 -5.61 -14.67 -5.06
C ASP A 5 -4.50 -14.59 -6.13
N GLU A 6 -4.87 -14.66 -7.41
CA GLU A 6 -3.93 -14.45 -8.52
C GLU A 6 -3.32 -13.06 -8.48
N LEU A 7 -4.14 -12.05 -8.15
CA LEU A 7 -3.67 -10.69 -8.00
C LEU A 7 -2.72 -10.57 -6.81
N LYS A 8 -3.04 -11.15 -5.63
CA LYS A 8 -2.12 -11.19 -4.48
C LYS A 8 -0.77 -11.81 -4.87
N LEU A 9 -0.76 -12.90 -5.64
CA LEU A 9 0.48 -13.47 -6.17
C LEU A 9 1.24 -12.51 -7.09
N ALA A 10 0.55 -11.78 -7.97
CA ALA A 10 1.19 -10.80 -8.84
C ALA A 10 1.85 -9.68 -8.03
N TYR A 11 1.17 -9.14 -7.01
CA TYR A 11 1.76 -8.14 -6.11
C TYR A 11 3.00 -8.67 -5.40
N ARG A 12 2.95 -9.90 -4.87
CA ARG A 12 4.10 -10.54 -4.21
C ARG A 12 5.27 -10.74 -5.16
N ARG A 13 5.03 -11.21 -6.38
CA ARG A 13 6.07 -11.37 -7.40
C ARG A 13 6.74 -10.05 -7.79
N THR A 14 6.01 -8.94 -7.74
CA THR A 14 6.54 -7.61 -8.01
C THR A 14 7.34 -7.05 -6.84
N PHE A 15 6.77 -7.05 -5.64
CA PHE A 15 7.31 -6.31 -4.49
C PHE A 15 8.19 -7.13 -3.54
N ASN A 16 8.23 -8.47 -3.66
CA ASN A 16 9.22 -9.30 -2.96
C ASN A 16 10.48 -9.48 -3.83
N THR A 17 11.00 -8.37 -4.33
CA THR A 17 12.26 -8.27 -5.08
C THR A 17 13.03 -7.08 -4.51
N ASP A 18 14.36 -7.05 -4.64
CA ASP A 18 15.18 -5.96 -4.06
C ASP A 18 14.72 -4.57 -4.54
N ASP A 19 14.51 -4.42 -5.86
CA ASP A 19 14.00 -3.17 -6.45
C ASP A 19 12.56 -2.88 -6.01
N GLY A 20 11.72 -3.92 -5.92
CA GLY A 20 10.34 -3.80 -5.47
C GLY A 20 10.24 -3.30 -4.02
N GLU A 21 11.07 -3.83 -3.13
CA GLU A 21 11.18 -3.39 -1.75
C GLU A 21 11.69 -1.96 -1.65
N GLN A 22 12.70 -1.60 -2.45
CA GLN A 22 13.23 -0.24 -2.52
C GLN A 22 12.16 0.76 -2.97
N VAL A 23 11.40 0.44 -4.02
CA VAL A 23 10.30 1.28 -4.52
C VAL A 23 9.20 1.39 -3.47
N LEU A 24 8.78 0.29 -2.85
CA LEU A 24 7.74 0.33 -1.82
C LEU A 24 8.17 1.18 -0.61
N SER A 25 9.44 1.12 -0.22
CA SER A 25 9.99 1.96 0.85
C SER A 25 9.92 3.45 0.51
N ASP A 26 10.27 3.83 -0.73
CA ASP A 26 10.14 5.21 -1.22
C ASP A 26 8.67 5.68 -1.25
N LEU A 27 7.76 4.85 -1.76
CA LEU A 27 6.32 5.15 -1.78
C LEU A 27 5.76 5.40 -0.38
N LYS A 28 6.14 4.58 0.61
CA LYS A 28 5.73 4.76 2.01
C LYS A 28 6.17 6.11 2.58
N LYS A 29 7.40 6.56 2.26
CA LYS A 29 7.93 7.85 2.71
C LYS A 29 7.21 9.03 2.06
N ARG A 30 6.84 8.91 0.78
CA ARG A 30 6.19 10.01 0.02
C ARG A 30 4.71 10.19 0.36
N PHE A 31 3.99 9.10 0.63
CA PHE A 31 2.53 9.12 0.69
C PHE A 31 1.98 8.87 2.09
N ALA A 32 2.62 9.51 3.08
CA ALA A 32 2.14 9.61 4.45
C ALA A 32 1.76 8.25 5.08
N PHE A 33 2.51 7.18 4.77
CA PHE A 33 2.19 5.84 5.26
C PHE A 33 2.21 5.75 6.80
N GLU A 34 3.15 6.46 7.44
CA GLU A 34 3.31 6.51 8.90
C GLU A 34 3.06 7.90 9.50
N THR A 35 2.58 8.86 8.71
CA THR A 35 2.33 10.24 9.16
C THR A 35 0.86 10.61 9.02
N THR A 36 0.49 11.78 9.55
CA THR A 36 -0.87 12.32 9.34
C THR A 36 -1.04 12.78 7.90
N THR A 37 -2.24 12.57 7.35
CA THR A 37 -2.68 13.10 6.05
C THR A 37 -3.40 14.43 6.21
N PHE A 38 -3.72 14.84 7.44
CA PHE A 38 -4.46 16.05 7.76
C PHE A 38 -3.72 17.32 7.32
N SER A 39 -4.51 18.24 6.78
CA SER A 39 -4.15 19.59 6.38
C SER A 39 -5.28 20.54 6.78
N GLY A 40 -4.97 21.82 6.99
CA GLY A 40 -5.98 22.85 7.22
C GLY A 40 -6.96 23.03 6.04
N ASP A 41 -6.57 22.58 4.85
CA ASP A 41 -7.45 22.44 3.68
C ASP A 41 -8.01 21.00 3.58
N PRO A 42 -9.35 20.81 3.59
CA PRO A 42 -9.98 19.49 3.47
C PRO A 42 -9.72 18.81 2.13
N TYR A 43 -9.57 19.54 1.02
CA TYR A 43 -9.29 18.95 -0.28
C TYR A 43 -7.87 18.36 -0.32
N GLN A 44 -6.91 19.06 0.28
CA GLN A 44 -5.55 18.55 0.43
C GLN A 44 -5.52 17.31 1.34
N SER A 45 -6.32 17.30 2.42
CA SER A 45 -6.43 16.12 3.29
C SER A 45 -6.97 14.90 2.53
N ALA A 46 -8.03 15.09 1.75
CA ALA A 46 -8.61 14.03 0.93
C ALA A 46 -7.64 13.53 -0.14
N PHE A 47 -6.88 14.44 -0.77
CA PHE A 47 -5.84 14.08 -1.74
C PHE A 47 -4.73 13.23 -1.10
N ASN A 48 -4.20 13.66 0.05
CA ASN A 48 -3.17 12.93 0.79
C ASN A 48 -3.66 11.54 1.21
N GLU A 49 -4.91 11.43 1.67
CA GLU A 49 -5.50 10.15 2.06
C GLU A 49 -5.71 9.22 0.86
N GLY A 50 -6.09 9.76 -0.30
CA GLY A 50 -6.16 8.98 -1.55
C GLY A 50 -4.82 8.37 -1.94
N GLN A 51 -3.73 9.15 -1.84
CA GLN A 51 -2.38 8.66 -2.08
C GLN A 51 -1.98 7.57 -1.06
N ARG A 52 -2.26 7.79 0.23
CA ARG A 52 -2.00 6.80 1.29
C ARG A 52 -2.76 5.50 1.07
N ALA A 53 -4.03 5.58 0.68
CA ALA A 53 -4.87 4.42 0.41
C ALA A 53 -4.30 3.53 -0.69
N ALA A 54 -3.72 4.11 -1.74
CA ALA A 54 -3.06 3.35 -2.80
C ALA A 54 -1.82 2.57 -2.28
N VAL A 55 -1.00 3.17 -1.41
CA VAL A 55 0.15 2.48 -0.79
C VAL A 55 -0.31 1.40 0.20
N LEU A 56 -1.33 1.67 1.00
CA LEU A 56 -1.92 0.70 1.92
C LEU A 56 -2.49 -0.52 1.17
N LEU A 57 -3.07 -0.33 -0.01
CA LEU A 57 -3.51 -1.43 -0.86
C LEU A 57 -2.34 -2.35 -1.22
N ILE A 58 -1.21 -1.80 -1.69
CA ILE A 58 -0.02 -2.60 -2.01
C ILE A 58 0.38 -3.43 -0.79
N VAL A 59 0.52 -2.81 0.38
CA VAL A 59 0.90 -3.52 1.61
C VAL A 59 -0.09 -4.63 1.98
N ARG A 60 -1.39 -4.38 1.86
CA ARG A 60 -2.43 -5.40 2.12
C ARG A 60 -2.35 -6.58 1.16
N MET A 61 -1.99 -6.36 -0.10
CA MET A 61 -1.82 -7.42 -1.09
C MET A 61 -0.59 -8.31 -0.81
N LEU A 62 0.40 -7.78 -0.09
CA LEU A 62 1.59 -8.52 0.34
C LEU A 62 1.36 -9.31 1.62
N SER A 63 0.50 -8.82 2.52
CA SER A 63 0.17 -9.52 3.76
C SER A 63 -0.40 -10.92 3.49
N GLU A 64 -0.02 -11.86 4.33
CA GLU A 64 -0.77 -13.10 4.48
C GLU A 64 -1.96 -12.79 5.39
N GLU A 65 -3.18 -13.01 4.90
CA GLU A 65 -4.34 -13.04 5.78
C GLU A 65 -4.10 -14.17 6.77
N LYS A 66 -3.68 -13.84 8.00
CA LYS A 66 -3.96 -14.72 9.12
C LYS A 66 -5.47 -14.73 9.23
N GLU A 67 -6.11 -15.83 8.84
CA GLU A 67 -7.48 -16.07 9.26
C GLU A 67 -7.52 -15.88 10.79
N ILE A 68 -8.29 -14.90 11.23
CA ILE A 68 -8.62 -14.76 12.64
C ILE A 68 -9.47 -16.00 12.94
N LYS A 69 -8.84 -17.00 13.56
CA LYS A 69 -9.53 -18.17 14.11
C LYS A 69 -10.46 -17.77 15.24
#